data_AF-A0A5C3EQV5-F1
#
_entry.id   AF-A0A5C3EQV5-F1
#
_cell.length_a   1.000
_cell.length_b   1.000
_cell.length_c   1.000
_cell.angle_alpha   90.00
_cell.angle_beta   90.00
_cell.angle_gamma   90.00
#
_symmetry.space_group_name_H-M   'P 1'
#
loop_
_entity.id
_entity.type
_entity.pdbx_description
1 polymer ?
#
loop_
_entity_poly.entity_id
_entity_poly.type
_entity_poly.pdbx_seq_one_letter_code
_entity_poly.pdbx_strand_id
1 'polypeptide(L)'
;MATSTRGGATAPSTSSTGRMTSLLLTPFLALAFVLLHVVYEVNLFIRQAGNAIQSTLKSAPNRPASSYTSLQDLLDAHECPASTIRVPKHLAMVLADTAPSSIRLYVSTLFMRLRQAQALAPAPAPAPAPAPARGDIWQEFRWQYDAAVEAKHASDVAAAVHLARISGVRELSVYRRKEWSRETVQGLCRILGGGYGTKVNFALAERGEMKEKVEKEKESTRSKYAELRRRTTTTTTTTTTTTTTTTTKAAHDSNTTKSSDSSSGGSPASSDSEMGGPSSLDETLASSYTVDSELDLMQEAFDASVDLRIGLYPITTKRDLSTPAASSTLLVTLLSASDSETRFTSIISTLIRRLTHIYFSQILIPDIDSACTWSKRRFSASTLRKSWVSKRQLFTSRLDVAEVNRTLETEGYMGEPDLLVIHGTIRSGVRMLYGFPAWPVRLSDLFYDDSIQSRRGYDGQDFVKALRKFGKTQHRYGR
;
A
#
# COMPACT_ATOMS: atom_id res chain seq x y z
N MET A 1 -19.84 -5.66 62.39
CA MET A 1 -20.14 -6.73 63.37
C MET A 1 -19.54 -8.04 62.85
N ALA A 2 -18.39 -8.44 63.38
CA ALA A 2 -17.94 -9.83 63.49
C ALA A 2 -16.68 -9.81 64.35
N THR A 3 -16.65 -10.74 65.29
CA THR A 3 -15.87 -10.78 66.53
C THR A 3 -14.39 -11.11 66.33
N SER A 4 -13.53 -10.29 66.95
CA SER A 4 -12.11 -10.59 67.20
C SER A 4 -12.01 -11.72 68.24
N THR A 5 -11.52 -12.89 67.82
CA THR A 5 -11.19 -14.01 68.70
C THR A 5 -9.67 -14.09 68.84
N ARG A 6 -9.20 -13.65 70.00
CA ARG A 6 -7.80 -13.69 70.44
C ARG A 6 -7.51 -15.10 70.97
N GLY A 7 -7.00 -15.98 70.10
CA GLY A 7 -6.54 -17.33 70.45
C GLY A 7 -5.09 -17.29 70.90
N GLY A 8 -4.82 -17.79 72.11
CA GLY A 8 -3.52 -17.77 72.78
C GLY A 8 -2.44 -18.58 72.06
N ALA A 9 -1.26 -17.97 71.98
CA ALA A 9 -0.03 -18.61 71.55
C ALA A 9 0.45 -19.61 72.61
N THR A 10 0.39 -20.90 72.30
CA THR A 10 1.22 -21.91 72.95
C THR A 10 2.52 -22.00 72.16
N ALA A 11 3.63 -21.62 72.81
CA ALA A 11 4.96 -21.72 72.22
C ALA A 11 5.34 -23.21 72.06
N PRO A 12 5.59 -23.70 70.84
CA PRO A 12 6.07 -25.06 70.66
C PRO A 12 7.51 -25.17 71.18
N SER A 13 7.74 -26.13 72.05
CA SER A 13 9.07 -26.52 72.52
C SER A 13 9.93 -26.96 71.32
N THR A 14 10.87 -26.10 70.93
CA THR A 14 11.81 -26.36 69.84
C THR A 14 12.81 -27.43 70.27
N SER A 15 12.61 -28.67 69.80
CA SER A 15 13.65 -29.69 69.80
C SER A 15 14.78 -29.25 68.85
N SER A 16 15.94 -28.90 69.43
CA SER A 16 17.07 -28.27 68.72
C SER A 16 17.74 -29.18 67.69
N THR A 17 17.47 -30.49 67.73
CA THR A 17 18.01 -31.50 66.82
C THR A 17 17.40 -31.47 65.41
N GLY A 18 16.21 -30.87 65.22
CA GLY A 18 15.57 -30.76 63.90
C GLY A 18 16.09 -29.62 63.01
N ARG A 19 16.82 -28.65 63.58
CA ARG A 19 17.30 -27.47 62.83
C ARG A 19 18.52 -27.75 61.97
N MET A 20 19.45 -28.57 62.44
CA MET A 20 20.67 -28.90 61.67
C MET A 20 20.37 -29.77 60.44
N THR A 21 19.42 -30.70 60.54
CA THR A 21 18.99 -31.50 59.39
C THR A 21 18.28 -30.64 58.35
N SER A 22 17.48 -29.65 58.76
CA SER A 22 16.83 -28.72 57.81
C SER A 22 17.84 -27.86 57.04
N LEU A 23 18.90 -27.37 57.71
CA LEU A 23 19.92 -26.53 57.08
C LEU A 23 20.78 -27.30 56.08
N LEU A 24 21.07 -28.58 56.35
CA LEU A 24 21.77 -29.44 55.41
C LEU A 24 20.88 -29.91 54.26
N LEU A 25 19.59 -30.12 54.46
CA LEU A 25 18.68 -30.63 53.44
C LEU A 25 18.21 -29.54 52.45
N THR A 26 18.15 -28.27 52.88
CA THR A 26 17.69 -27.15 52.06
C THR A 26 18.45 -26.97 50.73
N PRO A 27 19.80 -27.00 50.66
CA PRO A 27 20.51 -26.89 49.38
C PRO A 27 20.25 -28.07 48.44
N PHE A 28 20.07 -29.29 48.98
CA PHE A 28 19.73 -30.47 48.17
C PHE A 28 18.30 -30.36 47.61
N LEU A 29 17.34 -29.90 48.41
CA LEU A 29 15.97 -29.64 47.94
C LEU A 29 15.93 -28.53 46.88
N ALA A 30 16.72 -27.46 47.05
CA ALA A 30 16.83 -26.39 46.06
C ALA A 30 17.44 -26.89 44.74
N LEU A 31 18.51 -27.70 44.80
CA LEU A 31 19.12 -28.31 43.63
C LEU A 31 18.15 -29.26 42.92
N ALA A 32 17.45 -30.10 43.68
CA ALA A 32 16.43 -31.01 43.14
C ALA A 32 15.30 -30.23 42.44
N PHE A 33 14.86 -29.10 43.01
CA PHE A 33 13.87 -28.22 42.41
C PHE A 33 14.36 -27.60 41.10
N VAL A 34 15.60 -27.10 41.06
CA VAL A 34 16.21 -26.54 39.84
C VAL A 34 16.32 -27.61 38.74
N LEU A 35 16.79 -28.82 39.09
CA LEU A 35 16.85 -29.94 38.15
C LEU A 35 15.47 -30.32 37.63
N LEU A 36 14.47 -30.42 38.51
CA LEU A 36 13.09 -30.70 38.11
C LEU A 36 12.55 -29.61 37.19
N HIS A 37 12.84 -28.34 37.46
CA HIS A 37 12.40 -27.22 36.63
C HIS A 37 13.08 -27.24 35.25
N VAL A 38 14.39 -27.54 35.17
CA VAL A 38 15.09 -27.73 33.89
C VAL A 38 14.49 -28.89 33.09
N VAL A 39 14.23 -30.04 33.74
CA VAL A 39 13.59 -31.19 33.09
C VAL A 39 12.17 -30.84 32.62
N TYR A 40 11.42 -30.06 33.39
CA TYR A 40 10.10 -29.57 33.01
C TYR A 40 10.16 -28.66 31.79
N GLU A 41 11.04 -27.65 31.77
CA GLU A 41 11.23 -26.74 30.64
C GLU A 41 11.71 -27.49 29.38
N VAL A 42 12.61 -28.46 29.52
CA VAL A 42 13.03 -29.31 28.40
C VAL A 42 11.87 -30.16 27.86
N ASN A 43 11.05 -30.76 28.73
CA ASN A 43 9.86 -31.50 28.29
C ASN A 43 8.82 -30.59 27.61
N LEU A 44 8.64 -29.38 28.12
CA LEU A 44 7.74 -28.39 27.56
C LEU A 44 8.24 -27.94 26.18
N PHE A 45 9.55 -27.72 26.04
CA PHE A 45 10.20 -27.44 24.77
C PHE A 45 10.07 -28.61 23.78
N ILE A 46 10.31 -29.86 24.21
CA ILE A 46 10.13 -31.06 23.37
C ILE A 46 8.68 -31.20 22.91
N ARG A 47 7.69 -30.96 23.79
CA ARG A 47 6.27 -30.98 23.42
C ARG A 47 5.91 -29.86 22.44
N GLN A 48 6.41 -28.65 22.67
CA GLN A 48 6.20 -27.53 21.75
C GLN A 48 6.85 -27.78 20.39
N ALA A 49 8.09 -28.30 20.36
CA ALA A 49 8.80 -28.68 19.15
C ALA A 49 8.10 -29.84 18.43
N GLY A 50 7.64 -30.86 19.16
CA GLY A 50 6.88 -31.98 18.61
C GLY A 50 5.55 -31.54 17.99
N ASN A 51 4.81 -30.66 18.67
CA ASN A 51 3.57 -30.08 18.14
C ASN A 51 3.85 -29.20 16.92
N ALA A 52 4.93 -28.40 16.94
CA ALA A 52 5.35 -27.61 15.80
C ALA A 52 5.71 -28.52 14.60
N ILE A 53 6.53 -29.55 14.80
CA ILE A 53 6.94 -30.50 13.76
C ILE A 53 5.73 -31.27 13.21
N GLN A 54 4.84 -31.77 14.07
CA GLN A 54 3.61 -32.43 13.62
C GLN A 54 2.69 -31.47 12.86
N SER A 55 2.58 -30.21 13.28
CA SER A 55 1.82 -29.20 12.54
C SER A 55 2.44 -28.90 11.18
N THR A 56 3.77 -28.92 11.06
CA THR A 56 4.45 -28.73 9.77
C THR A 56 4.34 -29.95 8.86
N LEU A 57 4.36 -31.17 9.42
CA LEU A 57 4.23 -32.42 8.67
C LEU A 57 2.80 -32.69 8.23
N LYS A 58 1.81 -32.27 9.02
CA LYS A 58 0.37 -32.39 8.69
C LYS A 58 -0.14 -31.22 7.85
N SER A 59 0.59 -30.11 7.79
CA SER A 59 0.20 -29.02 6.91
C SER A 59 0.27 -29.56 5.49
N ALA A 60 -0.89 -29.60 4.81
CA ALA A 60 -0.94 -29.82 3.37
C ALA A 60 0.17 -28.97 2.72
N PRO A 61 0.89 -29.49 1.71
CA PRO A 61 1.98 -28.78 1.09
C PRO A 61 1.48 -27.39 0.71
N ASN A 62 1.98 -26.38 1.41
CA ASN A 62 1.60 -24.99 1.18
C ASN A 62 2.12 -24.60 -0.19
N ARG A 63 1.31 -24.90 -1.20
CA ARG A 63 1.55 -24.49 -2.56
C ARG A 63 1.57 -22.95 -2.57
N PRO A 64 2.60 -22.33 -3.16
CA PRO A 64 2.66 -20.87 -3.23
C PRO A 64 1.44 -20.37 -4.01
N ALA A 65 0.95 -19.18 -3.68
CA ALA A 65 -0.24 -18.61 -4.33
C ALA A 65 -0.08 -18.56 -5.87
N SER A 66 1.13 -18.36 -6.38
CA SER A 66 1.45 -18.33 -7.81
C SER A 66 1.22 -19.65 -8.54
N SER A 67 1.18 -20.78 -7.83
CA SER A 67 0.95 -22.09 -8.46
C SER A 67 -0.50 -22.32 -8.87
N TYR A 68 -1.46 -21.57 -8.32
CA TYR A 68 -2.86 -21.70 -8.66
C TYR A 68 -3.16 -20.94 -9.96
N THR A 69 -3.72 -21.65 -10.94
CA THR A 69 -4.02 -21.07 -12.26
C THR A 69 -5.49 -20.67 -12.41
N SER A 70 -6.38 -21.30 -11.63
CA SER A 70 -7.82 -21.07 -11.66
C SER A 70 -8.43 -21.19 -10.27
N LEU A 71 -9.66 -20.68 -10.10
CA LEU A 71 -10.43 -20.91 -8.88
C LEU A 71 -10.59 -22.40 -8.58
N GLN A 72 -10.95 -23.22 -9.59
CA GLN A 72 -11.20 -24.64 -9.40
C GLN A 72 -9.96 -25.38 -8.88
N ASP A 73 -8.78 -25.11 -9.45
CA ASP A 73 -7.49 -25.64 -9.00
C ASP A 73 -7.20 -25.25 -7.53
N LEU A 74 -7.45 -23.99 -7.17
CA LEU A 74 -7.35 -23.54 -5.77
C LEU A 74 -8.33 -24.27 -4.85
N LEU A 75 -9.55 -24.56 -5.30
CA LEU A 75 -10.56 -25.25 -4.51
C LEU A 75 -10.26 -26.74 -4.32
N ASP A 76 -9.81 -27.39 -5.39
CA ASP A 76 -9.43 -28.80 -5.39
C ASP A 76 -8.21 -29.04 -4.47
N ALA A 77 -7.23 -28.14 -4.52
CA ALA A 77 -6.05 -28.20 -3.63
C ALA A 77 -6.40 -28.02 -2.14
N HIS A 78 -7.56 -27.43 -1.83
CA HIS A 78 -8.04 -27.21 -0.46
C HIS A 78 -9.30 -28.03 -0.12
N GLU A 79 -9.60 -29.06 -0.91
CA GLU A 79 -10.73 -29.99 -0.73
C GLU A 79 -12.06 -29.25 -0.46
N CYS A 80 -12.28 -28.14 -1.18
CA CYS A 80 -13.41 -27.25 -0.97
C CYS A 80 -14.42 -27.35 -2.12
N PRO A 81 -15.64 -27.87 -1.92
CA PRO A 81 -16.62 -27.95 -3.00
C PRO A 81 -17.07 -26.56 -3.46
N ALA A 82 -17.08 -26.33 -4.78
CA ALA A 82 -17.44 -25.04 -5.39
C ALA A 82 -18.82 -24.51 -4.97
N SER A 83 -19.77 -25.41 -4.65
CA SER A 83 -21.10 -25.06 -4.16
C SER A 83 -21.13 -24.35 -2.80
N THR A 84 -20.05 -24.44 -2.03
CA THR A 84 -19.94 -23.81 -0.71
C THR A 84 -19.31 -22.43 -0.74
N ILE A 85 -18.90 -21.98 -1.92
CA ILE A 85 -18.16 -20.74 -2.10
C ILE A 85 -19.01 -19.73 -2.85
N ARG A 86 -18.94 -18.49 -2.36
CA ARG A 86 -19.44 -17.31 -3.04
C ARG A 86 -18.24 -16.39 -3.30
N VAL A 87 -18.10 -15.92 -4.54
CA VAL A 87 -17.05 -14.95 -4.90
C VAL A 87 -17.62 -13.54 -4.72
N PRO A 88 -17.01 -12.67 -3.90
CA PRO A 88 -17.41 -11.27 -3.80
C PRO A 88 -17.09 -10.51 -5.09
N LYS A 89 -17.93 -9.54 -5.46
CA LYS A 89 -17.61 -8.61 -6.56
C LYS A 89 -16.50 -7.66 -6.11
N HIS A 90 -16.60 -7.19 -4.87
CA HIS A 90 -15.63 -6.29 -4.24
C HIS A 90 -15.10 -6.93 -2.96
N LEU A 91 -13.82 -7.30 -2.99
CA LEU A 91 -13.06 -7.80 -1.84
C LEU A 91 -12.24 -6.66 -1.26
N ALA A 92 -12.31 -6.46 0.05
CA ALA A 92 -11.40 -5.57 0.75
C ALA A 92 -10.50 -6.36 1.71
N MET A 93 -9.25 -5.92 1.86
CA MET A 93 -8.26 -6.55 2.72
C MET A 93 -7.58 -5.50 3.59
N VAL A 94 -7.59 -5.71 4.90
CA VAL A 94 -6.84 -4.91 5.88
C VAL A 94 -5.57 -5.66 6.23
N LEU A 95 -4.42 -5.07 5.89
CA LEU A 95 -3.12 -5.54 6.34
C LEU A 95 -2.84 -4.94 7.72
N ALA A 96 -3.11 -5.71 8.77
CA ALA A 96 -2.66 -5.37 10.10
C ALA A 96 -1.13 -5.50 10.13
N ASP A 97 -0.43 -4.52 10.70
CA ASP A 97 1.03 -4.51 10.76
C ASP A 97 1.54 -5.79 11.42
N THR A 98 2.01 -6.73 10.60
CA THR A 98 2.62 -7.96 11.07
C THR A 98 4.08 -7.70 11.24
N ALA A 99 4.50 -7.61 12.50
CA ALA A 99 5.92 -7.54 12.79
C ALA A 99 6.61 -8.78 12.21
N PRO A 100 7.58 -8.64 11.27
CA PRO A 100 8.44 -9.74 10.92
C PRO A 100 9.12 -10.22 12.21
N SER A 101 9.55 -11.47 12.25
CA SER A 101 10.21 -12.02 13.42
C SER A 101 11.42 -11.15 13.79
N SER A 102 11.25 -10.27 14.78
CA SER A 102 12.24 -9.28 15.19
C SER A 102 13.54 -9.96 15.60
N ILE A 103 13.45 -11.17 16.16
CA ILE A 103 14.58 -12.00 16.56
C ILE A 103 15.44 -12.40 15.36
N ARG A 104 14.86 -12.88 14.25
CA ARG A 104 15.64 -13.32 13.08
C ARG A 104 16.36 -12.12 12.44
N LEU A 105 15.65 -11.01 12.29
CA LEU A 105 16.24 -9.76 11.79
C LEU A 105 17.34 -9.27 12.72
N TYR A 106 17.09 -9.22 14.03
CA TYR A 106 18.05 -8.78 15.03
C TYR A 106 19.32 -9.63 15.05
N VAL A 107 19.15 -10.96 15.06
CA VAL A 107 20.26 -11.92 15.00
C VAL A 107 21.03 -11.74 13.69
N SER A 108 20.35 -11.58 12.55
CA SER A 108 21.02 -11.37 11.26
C SER A 108 21.82 -10.06 11.21
N THR A 109 21.28 -8.96 11.76
CA THR A 109 21.99 -7.68 11.85
C THR A 109 23.23 -7.78 12.75
N LEU A 110 23.11 -8.51 13.86
CA LEU A 110 24.21 -8.73 14.79
C LEU A 110 25.32 -9.56 14.14
N PHE A 111 24.98 -10.64 13.43
CA PHE A 111 25.94 -11.45 12.68
C PHE A 111 26.62 -10.69 11.53
N MET A 112 25.87 -9.87 10.77
CA MET A 112 26.46 -9.06 9.69
C MET A 112 27.47 -8.06 10.23
N ARG A 113 27.20 -7.44 11.38
CA ARG A 113 28.16 -6.54 12.02
C ARG A 113 29.35 -7.25 12.64
N LEU A 114 29.17 -8.43 13.24
CA LEU A 114 30.31 -9.24 13.71
C LEU A 114 31.25 -9.59 12.54
N ARG A 115 30.69 -9.93 11.37
CA ARG A 115 31.47 -10.15 10.15
C ARG A 115 32.16 -8.88 9.65
N GLN A 116 31.48 -7.73 9.63
CA GLN A 116 32.10 -6.45 9.23
C GLN A 116 33.20 -6.01 10.19
N ALA A 117 33.02 -6.19 11.50
CA ALA A 117 34.04 -5.88 12.51
C ALA A 117 35.27 -6.79 12.38
N GLN A 118 35.08 -8.06 11.99
CA GLN A 118 36.18 -8.96 11.67
C GLN A 118 36.88 -8.60 10.35
N ALA A 119 36.14 -8.15 9.34
CA ALA A 119 36.70 -7.71 8.06
C ALA A 119 37.50 -6.40 8.16
N LEU A 120 37.21 -5.55 9.16
CA LEU A 120 37.98 -4.35 9.49
C LEU A 120 39.11 -4.61 10.51
N ALA A 121 39.47 -5.87 10.76
CA ALA A 121 40.67 -6.16 11.54
C ALA A 121 41.91 -5.50 10.88
N PRO A 122 42.77 -4.83 11.67
CA PRO A 122 43.67 -3.82 11.15
C PRO A 122 44.77 -4.43 10.26
N ALA A 123 44.80 -4.01 9.00
CA ALA A 123 46.05 -3.94 8.27
C ALA A 123 46.97 -2.91 8.98
N PRO A 124 48.28 -3.16 9.10
CA PRO A 124 49.20 -2.25 9.77
C PRO A 124 49.21 -0.86 9.12
N ALA A 125 49.32 0.16 9.98
CA ALA A 125 48.88 1.54 9.82
C ALA A 125 49.36 2.33 8.58
N PRO A 126 48.53 3.29 8.11
CA PRO A 126 48.99 4.68 8.16
C PRO A 126 47.93 5.64 8.73
N ALA A 127 48.41 6.56 9.58
CA ALA A 127 47.81 7.81 10.10
C ALA A 127 46.38 7.80 10.71
N PRO A 128 46.14 8.55 11.81
CA PRO A 128 44.85 8.61 12.49
C PRO A 128 43.81 9.37 11.66
N ALA A 129 43.03 8.65 10.86
CA ALA A 129 41.80 9.18 10.27
C ALA A 129 40.74 9.38 11.37
N PRO A 130 39.88 10.42 11.26
CA PRO A 130 38.82 10.67 12.23
C PRO A 130 37.92 9.43 12.36
N ALA A 131 37.72 8.98 13.60
CA ALA A 131 36.92 7.79 13.89
C ALA A 131 35.55 7.93 13.22
N PRO A 132 35.13 6.96 12.38
CA PRO A 132 33.82 7.03 11.75
C PRO A 132 32.77 7.12 12.85
N ALA A 133 31.89 8.13 12.75
CA ALA A 133 30.80 8.32 13.69
C ALA A 133 30.04 7.00 13.81
N ARG A 134 30.04 6.41 15.02
CA ARG A 134 29.31 5.18 15.32
C ARG A 134 27.83 5.46 15.05
N GLY A 135 27.35 5.08 13.86
CA GLY A 135 25.92 5.19 13.53
C GLY A 135 25.09 4.38 14.52
N ASP A 136 23.96 4.96 14.94
CA ASP A 136 23.02 4.35 15.88
C ASP A 136 22.52 3.01 15.30
N ILE A 137 22.90 1.91 15.97
CA ILE A 137 22.52 0.54 15.62
C ILE A 137 21.00 0.40 15.55
N TRP A 138 20.29 1.10 16.43
CA TRP A 138 18.84 1.01 16.50
C TRP A 138 18.16 1.69 15.32
N GLN A 139 18.77 2.73 14.75
CA GLN A 139 18.24 3.38 13.56
C GLN A 139 18.34 2.46 12.34
N GLU A 140 19.50 1.84 12.12
CA GLU A 140 19.70 0.86 11.04
C GLU A 140 18.76 -0.34 11.18
N PHE A 141 18.65 -0.90 12.40
CA PHE A 141 17.73 -2.01 12.67
C PHE A 141 16.28 -1.63 12.38
N ARG A 142 15.82 -0.45 12.82
CA ARG A 142 14.45 0.03 12.55
C ARG A 142 14.20 0.19 11.06
N TRP A 143 15.18 0.75 10.32
CA TRP A 143 15.07 0.91 8.87
C TRP A 143 14.98 -0.44 8.15
N GLN A 144 15.85 -1.40 8.48
CA GLN A 144 15.79 -2.75 7.90
C GLN A 144 14.52 -3.49 8.28
N TYR A 145 14.06 -3.32 9.52
CA TYR A 145 12.80 -3.88 9.99
C TYR A 145 11.62 -3.32 9.20
N ASP A 146 11.55 -2.00 9.02
CA ASP A 146 10.49 -1.35 8.24
C ASP A 146 10.52 -1.79 6.77
N ALA A 147 11.71 -1.89 6.18
CA ALA A 147 11.90 -2.40 4.82
C ALA A 147 11.43 -3.87 4.69
N ALA A 148 11.69 -4.71 5.70
CA ALA A 148 11.23 -6.10 5.72
C ALA A 148 9.70 -6.20 5.89
N VAL A 149 9.08 -5.34 6.71
CA VAL A 149 7.62 -5.22 6.81
C VAL A 149 7.03 -4.83 5.46
N GLU A 150 7.63 -3.83 4.80
CA GLU A 150 7.19 -3.34 3.49
C GLU A 150 7.30 -4.41 2.40
N ALA A 151 8.41 -5.14 2.35
CA ALA A 151 8.59 -6.27 1.44
C ALA A 151 7.57 -7.38 1.70
N LYS A 152 7.27 -7.69 2.98
CA LYS A 152 6.24 -8.66 3.34
C LYS A 152 4.86 -8.21 2.86
N HIS A 153 4.47 -6.97 3.15
CA HIS A 153 3.19 -6.43 2.70
C HIS A 153 3.07 -6.45 1.18
N ALA A 154 4.14 -6.11 0.44
CA ALA A 154 4.15 -6.20 -1.02
C ALA A 154 3.91 -7.65 -1.50
N SER A 155 4.52 -8.64 -0.84
CA SER A 155 4.28 -10.06 -1.12
C SER A 155 2.85 -10.51 -0.81
N ASP A 156 2.31 -10.10 0.35
CA ASP A 156 0.95 -10.44 0.78
C ASP A 156 -0.10 -9.83 -0.17
N VAL A 157 0.11 -8.59 -0.62
CA VAL A 157 -0.73 -7.95 -1.63
C VAL A 157 -0.63 -8.66 -2.97
N ALA A 158 0.57 -9.03 -3.41
CA ALA A 158 0.73 -9.74 -4.68
C ALA A 158 -0.03 -11.07 -4.67
N ALA A 159 0.05 -11.83 -3.56
CA ALA A 159 -0.72 -13.04 -3.37
C ALA A 159 -2.23 -12.76 -3.40
N ALA A 160 -2.71 -11.74 -2.68
CA ALA A 160 -4.12 -11.36 -2.67
C ALA A 160 -4.64 -10.93 -4.06
N VAL A 161 -3.84 -10.16 -4.81
CA VAL A 161 -4.15 -9.73 -6.18
C VAL A 161 -4.30 -10.95 -7.11
N HIS A 162 -3.35 -11.88 -7.05
CA HIS A 162 -3.40 -13.09 -7.86
C HIS A 162 -4.60 -13.98 -7.51
N LEU A 163 -4.85 -14.20 -6.22
CA LEU A 163 -5.98 -15.01 -5.74
C LEU A 163 -7.34 -14.36 -6.09
N ALA A 164 -7.45 -13.03 -5.94
CA ALA A 164 -8.62 -12.26 -6.38
C ALA A 164 -8.84 -12.38 -7.89
N ARG A 165 -7.77 -12.31 -8.68
CA ARG A 165 -7.82 -12.45 -10.14
C ARG A 165 -8.33 -13.83 -10.57
N ILE A 166 -7.71 -14.91 -10.11
CA ILE A 166 -8.09 -16.27 -10.53
C ILE A 166 -9.48 -16.69 -10.04
N SER A 167 -9.99 -16.03 -8.99
CA SER A 167 -11.33 -16.25 -8.46
C SER A 167 -12.43 -15.45 -9.15
N GLY A 168 -12.08 -14.44 -9.97
CA GLY A 168 -13.05 -13.59 -10.67
C GLY A 168 -13.58 -12.42 -9.83
N VAL A 169 -12.89 -12.03 -8.76
CA VAL A 169 -13.16 -10.77 -8.05
C VAL A 169 -12.93 -9.61 -9.02
N ARG A 170 -13.82 -8.60 -9.01
CA ARG A 170 -13.73 -7.46 -9.93
C ARG A 170 -12.96 -6.28 -9.34
N GLU A 171 -13.13 -6.07 -8.04
CA GLU A 171 -12.48 -4.99 -7.31
C GLU A 171 -11.81 -5.54 -6.04
N LEU A 172 -10.53 -5.18 -5.86
CA LEU A 172 -9.75 -5.48 -4.67
C LEU A 172 -9.29 -4.17 -4.02
N SER A 173 -9.71 -3.89 -2.80
CA SER A 173 -9.20 -2.75 -2.03
C SER A 173 -8.27 -3.24 -0.92
N VAL A 174 -7.02 -2.81 -0.91
CA VAL A 174 -6.04 -3.22 0.11
C VAL A 174 -5.64 -2.03 0.95
N TYR A 175 -5.93 -2.09 2.25
CA TYR A 175 -5.65 -1.04 3.20
C TYR A 175 -4.46 -1.36 4.08
N ARG A 176 -3.60 -0.36 4.26
CA ARG A 176 -2.51 -0.34 5.24
C ARG A 176 -2.60 0.93 6.07
N ARG A 177 -2.18 0.88 7.34
CA ARG A 177 -2.13 2.09 8.19
C ARG A 177 -1.10 3.11 7.70
N LYS A 178 0.11 2.66 7.34
CA LYS A 178 1.17 3.51 6.77
C LYS A 178 0.90 3.76 5.29
N GLU A 179 1.30 4.92 4.80
CA GLU A 179 1.29 5.25 3.37
C GLU A 179 2.14 4.25 2.56
N TRP A 180 1.77 4.07 1.29
CA TRP A 180 2.48 3.22 0.36
C TRP A 180 3.74 3.93 -0.14
N SER A 181 4.91 3.48 0.30
CA SER A 181 6.20 3.98 -0.20
C SER A 181 6.36 3.62 -1.67
N ARG A 182 7.09 4.45 -2.43
CA ARG A 182 7.35 4.20 -3.85
C ARG A 182 8.07 2.87 -4.03
N GLU A 183 8.97 2.55 -3.12
CA GLU A 183 9.73 1.31 -3.06
C GLU A 183 8.82 0.10 -2.84
N THR A 184 7.83 0.19 -1.94
CA THR A 184 6.84 -0.88 -1.72
C THR A 184 6.02 -1.15 -2.99
N VAL A 185 5.55 -0.08 -3.65
CA VAL A 185 4.75 -0.21 -4.88
C VAL A 185 5.58 -0.79 -6.01
N GLN A 186 6.83 -0.37 -6.16
CA GLN A 186 7.76 -0.95 -7.14
C GLN A 186 8.05 -2.42 -6.84
N GLY A 187 8.26 -2.76 -5.57
CA GLY A 187 8.42 -4.14 -5.10
C GLY A 187 7.21 -5.00 -5.45
N LEU A 188 5.99 -4.50 -5.18
CA LEU A 188 4.74 -5.15 -5.56
C LEU A 188 4.67 -5.40 -7.07
N CYS A 189 4.99 -4.40 -7.90
CA CYS A 189 4.96 -4.55 -9.35
C CYS A 189 5.97 -5.58 -9.87
N ARG A 190 7.18 -5.62 -9.29
CA ARG A 190 8.19 -6.64 -9.61
C ARG A 190 7.71 -8.04 -9.23
N ILE A 191 7.10 -8.20 -8.06
CA ILE A 191 6.55 -9.49 -7.61
C ILE A 191 5.40 -9.92 -8.52
N LEU A 192 4.49 -9.01 -8.88
CA LEU A 192 3.38 -9.31 -9.79
C LEU A 192 3.86 -9.69 -11.20
N GLY A 193 4.80 -8.93 -11.77
CA GLY A 193 5.36 -9.22 -13.09
C GLY A 193 6.17 -10.51 -13.12
N GLY A 194 7.19 -10.63 -12.26
CA GLY A 194 8.11 -11.78 -12.28
C GLY A 194 7.59 -13.04 -11.59
N GLY A 195 6.79 -12.89 -10.52
CA GLY A 195 6.31 -14.02 -9.71
C GLY A 195 4.94 -14.56 -10.12
N TYR A 196 4.10 -13.73 -10.73
CA TYR A 196 2.71 -14.06 -11.07
C TYR A 196 2.35 -13.84 -12.54
N GLY A 197 3.31 -13.43 -13.39
CA GLY A 197 3.06 -13.17 -14.81
C GLY A 197 1.94 -12.15 -15.03
N THR A 198 1.82 -11.15 -14.14
CA THR A 198 0.70 -10.21 -14.15
C THR A 198 1.19 -8.82 -14.53
N LYS A 199 0.68 -8.30 -15.66
CA LYS A 199 0.95 -6.94 -16.12
C LYS A 199 0.20 -5.93 -15.25
N VAL A 200 0.93 -4.98 -14.66
CA VAL A 200 0.34 -3.92 -13.84
C VAL A 200 0.15 -2.67 -14.71
N ASN A 201 -1.10 -2.32 -14.98
CA ASN A 201 -1.44 -1.03 -15.57
C ASN A 201 -1.69 -0.06 -14.41
N PHE A 202 -0.89 0.99 -14.29
CA PHE A 202 -1.22 2.04 -13.34
C PHE A 202 -2.42 2.82 -13.86
N ALA A 203 -3.54 2.74 -13.13
CA ALA A 203 -4.61 3.72 -13.21
C ALA A 203 -4.09 5.00 -12.53
N LEU A 204 -3.04 5.59 -13.13
CA LEU A 204 -2.61 6.93 -12.81
C LEU A 204 -3.82 7.80 -13.11
N ALA A 205 -4.51 8.25 -12.06
CA ALA A 205 -5.26 9.48 -12.14
C ALA A 205 -4.33 10.46 -12.83
N GLU A 206 -4.67 10.88 -14.06
CA GLU A 206 -3.92 11.84 -14.85
C GLU A 206 -3.73 13.08 -13.98
N ARG A 207 -2.67 13.08 -13.17
CA ARG A 207 -2.29 14.19 -12.34
C ARG A 207 -1.82 15.20 -13.36
N GLY A 208 -2.62 16.25 -13.55
CA GLY A 208 -2.30 17.38 -14.44
C GLY A 208 -0.88 17.92 -14.24
N GLU A 209 -0.21 17.61 -13.12
CA GLU A 209 1.20 17.89 -12.86
C GLU A 209 2.21 17.19 -13.79
N MET A 210 1.93 15.97 -14.29
CA MET A 210 2.88 15.30 -15.19
C MET A 210 2.75 15.84 -16.63
N LYS A 211 1.53 16.19 -17.06
CA LYS A 211 1.32 16.96 -18.29
C LYS A 211 1.94 18.34 -18.19
N GLU A 212 1.80 19.04 -17.06
CA GLU A 212 2.43 20.35 -16.85
C GLU A 212 3.96 20.26 -16.77
N LYS A 213 4.54 19.19 -16.19
CA LYS A 213 6.00 18.97 -16.21
C LYS A 213 6.50 18.61 -17.60
N VAL A 214 5.80 17.76 -18.35
CA VAL A 214 6.17 17.41 -19.73
C VAL A 214 5.98 18.60 -20.67
N GLU A 215 4.97 19.45 -20.47
CA GLU A 215 4.80 20.70 -21.22
C GLU A 215 5.84 21.74 -20.82
N LYS A 216 6.17 21.94 -19.53
CA LYS A 216 7.27 22.81 -19.10
C LYS A 216 8.64 22.30 -19.54
N GLU A 217 8.84 20.99 -19.62
CA GLU A 217 10.08 20.39 -20.13
C GLU A 217 10.18 20.52 -21.66
N LYS A 218 9.06 20.36 -22.38
CA LYS A 218 8.97 20.71 -23.81
C LYS A 218 9.14 22.21 -24.06
N GLU A 219 8.67 23.07 -23.17
CA GLU A 219 8.80 24.52 -23.31
C GLU A 219 10.22 25.00 -22.96
N SER A 220 10.89 24.37 -21.98
CA SER A 220 12.30 24.64 -21.66
C SER A 220 13.28 24.07 -22.70
N THR A 221 12.96 22.95 -23.35
CA THR A 221 13.74 22.45 -24.49
C THR A 221 13.50 23.28 -25.75
N ARG A 222 12.27 23.76 -25.98
CA ARG A 222 11.95 24.71 -27.05
C ARG A 222 12.58 26.09 -26.82
N SER A 223 12.69 26.55 -25.58
CA SER A 223 13.41 27.80 -25.25
C SER A 223 14.92 27.65 -25.44
N LYS A 224 15.52 26.51 -25.06
CA LYS A 224 16.94 26.21 -25.39
C LYS A 224 17.21 26.20 -26.89
N TYR A 225 16.32 25.61 -27.70
CA TYR A 225 16.45 25.64 -29.16
C TYR A 225 16.26 27.04 -29.74
N ALA A 226 15.36 27.85 -29.18
CA ALA A 226 15.18 29.25 -29.56
C ALA A 226 16.39 30.13 -29.18
N GLU A 227 17.03 29.86 -28.05
CA GLU A 227 18.22 30.57 -27.57
C GLU A 227 19.49 30.19 -28.34
N LEU A 228 19.63 28.92 -28.73
CA LEU A 228 20.67 28.47 -29.67
C LEU A 228 20.52 29.13 -31.04
N ARG A 229 19.28 29.30 -31.53
CA ARG A 229 19.00 29.97 -32.81
C ARG A 229 19.24 31.48 -32.75
N ARG A 230 19.07 32.11 -31.57
CA ARG A 230 19.40 33.53 -31.34
C ARG A 230 20.91 33.79 -31.34
N ARG A 231 21.72 32.84 -30.86
CA ARG A 231 23.19 32.96 -30.86
C ARG A 231 23.83 32.85 -32.25
N THR A 232 23.15 32.29 -33.25
CA THR A 232 23.70 32.15 -34.61
C THR A 232 23.47 33.37 -35.49
N THR A 233 22.72 34.39 -35.04
CA THR A 233 22.37 35.58 -35.85
C THR A 233 22.88 36.91 -35.29
N THR A 234 23.95 36.91 -34.49
CA THR A 234 24.60 38.15 -34.04
C THR A 234 26.10 38.10 -34.31
N THR A 235 26.47 38.37 -35.55
CA THR A 235 27.76 38.97 -35.90
C THR A 235 27.43 40.18 -36.77
N THR A 236 28.06 41.32 -36.46
CA THR A 236 28.04 42.59 -37.20
C THR A 236 26.83 43.51 -36.95
N THR A 237 26.99 44.54 -36.12
CA THR A 237 27.11 45.95 -36.56
C THR A 237 26.95 46.88 -35.34
N THR A 238 28.00 47.64 -35.06
CA THR A 238 28.02 48.75 -34.09
C THR A 238 27.58 50.04 -34.81
N THR A 239 26.89 50.91 -34.07
CA THR A 239 26.91 52.40 -34.08
C THR A 239 25.53 53.09 -34.25
N THR A 240 25.27 53.98 -33.28
CA THR A 240 24.49 55.22 -33.29
C THR A 240 23.03 55.24 -32.79
N THR A 241 22.91 55.75 -31.57
CA THR A 241 21.92 56.64 -30.93
C THR A 241 20.84 57.26 -31.83
N THR A 242 19.56 57.26 -31.40
CA THR A 242 18.68 58.43 -31.13
C THR A 242 17.28 58.00 -30.65
N THR A 243 16.71 58.85 -29.81
CA THR A 243 15.50 58.87 -28.98
C THR A 243 14.14 58.76 -29.72
N THR A 244 13.08 58.57 -28.91
CA THR A 244 11.67 59.09 -28.99
C THR A 244 10.51 58.13 -29.38
N THR A 245 9.63 57.88 -28.39
CA THR A 245 8.15 57.93 -28.33
C THR A 245 7.19 57.26 -29.35
N THR A 246 6.17 56.63 -28.74
CA THR A 246 4.70 56.65 -29.04
C THR A 246 4.06 55.77 -30.14
N THR A 247 3.09 54.95 -29.67
CA THR A 247 1.76 54.59 -30.22
C THR A 247 1.53 53.79 -31.53
N THR A 248 0.53 52.91 -31.39
CA THR A 248 -0.58 52.53 -32.32
C THR A 248 -0.44 51.45 -33.40
N LYS A 249 -1.41 50.51 -33.31
CA LYS A 249 -2.28 49.87 -34.34
C LYS A 249 -1.69 49.07 -35.52
N ALA A 250 -2.21 47.83 -35.57
CA ALA A 250 -2.96 47.20 -36.67
C ALA A 250 -2.24 46.58 -37.90
N ALA A 251 -2.58 45.29 -38.07
CA ALA A 251 -3.07 44.60 -39.27
C ALA A 251 -2.11 44.23 -40.44
N HIS A 252 -2.49 43.08 -41.05
CA HIS A 252 -2.17 42.57 -42.39
C HIS A 252 -0.73 42.10 -42.63
N ASP A 253 -0.42 41.12 -43.47
CA ASP A 253 -1.14 40.02 -44.12
C ASP A 253 -0.09 39.15 -44.84
N SER A 254 -0.53 37.97 -45.30
CA SER A 254 -0.06 37.27 -46.51
C SER A 254 1.27 36.47 -46.51
N ASN A 255 1.10 35.19 -46.89
CA ASN A 255 1.74 34.41 -47.97
C ASN A 255 3.27 34.49 -48.11
N THR A 256 4.03 33.41 -48.40
CA THR A 256 3.97 32.62 -49.64
C THR A 256 4.95 31.42 -49.54
N THR A 257 4.46 30.23 -49.93
CA THR A 257 5.04 29.20 -50.81
C THR A 257 6.55 28.86 -50.93
N LYS A 258 6.74 27.56 -51.26
CA LYS A 258 7.75 26.90 -52.15
C LYS A 258 9.01 26.33 -51.49
N SER A 259 9.10 24.99 -51.44
CA SER A 259 9.90 24.08 -52.33
C SER A 259 11.30 23.87 -51.74
N SER A 260 11.98 22.73 -51.80
CA SER A 260 12.10 21.71 -52.84
C SER A 260 12.86 20.47 -52.30
N ASP A 261 12.78 19.40 -53.09
CA ASP A 261 13.42 18.09 -53.02
C ASP A 261 14.95 18.05 -52.85
N SER A 262 15.48 16.89 -52.42
CA SER A 262 16.34 15.99 -53.25
C SER A 262 17.43 15.23 -52.47
N SER A 263 17.36 13.88 -52.55
CA SER A 263 18.46 12.93 -52.91
C SER A 263 19.64 12.72 -51.93
N SER A 264 20.42 11.63 -51.90
CA SER A 264 20.40 10.22 -52.39
C SER A 264 21.79 9.62 -52.04
N GLY A 265 21.91 8.29 -51.96
CA GLY A 265 23.19 7.54 -52.07
C GLY A 265 23.71 6.99 -50.74
N GLY A 266 24.33 5.81 -50.65
CA GLY A 266 24.71 4.78 -51.61
C GLY A 266 25.52 3.71 -50.84
N SER A 267 25.40 2.43 -51.23
CA SER A 267 26.21 1.31 -50.71
C SER A 267 27.66 1.37 -51.25
N PRO A 268 28.63 0.54 -50.76
CA PRO A 268 28.74 -0.86 -51.22
C PRO A 268 29.37 -1.86 -50.22
N ALA A 269 29.50 -3.11 -50.70
CA ALA A 269 29.88 -4.35 -50.02
C ALA A 269 31.39 -4.71 -50.09
N SER A 270 31.70 -5.96 -49.65
CA SER A 270 32.96 -6.76 -49.61
C SER A 270 33.57 -6.86 -48.19
N SER A 271 34.17 -7.96 -47.71
CA SER A 271 34.96 -9.00 -48.40
C SER A 271 35.09 -10.27 -47.53
N ASP A 272 35.28 -11.42 -48.20
CA ASP A 272 35.71 -12.73 -47.68
C ASP A 272 37.21 -12.75 -47.32
N SER A 273 37.58 -13.60 -46.36
CA SER A 273 38.81 -14.43 -46.41
C SER A 273 38.88 -15.45 -45.25
N GLU A 274 39.01 -16.73 -45.61
CA GLU A 274 39.43 -17.85 -44.76
C GLU A 274 40.97 -17.92 -44.68
N MET A 275 41.53 -18.26 -43.50
CA MET A 275 42.73 -19.10 -43.37
C MET A 275 42.92 -19.57 -41.92
N GLY A 276 43.17 -20.87 -41.74
CA GLY A 276 43.21 -21.56 -40.44
C GLY A 276 44.53 -21.54 -39.69
N GLY A 277 44.50 -22.05 -38.46
CA GLY A 277 45.65 -22.38 -37.61
C GLY A 277 45.22 -22.76 -36.18
N PRO A 278 45.70 -23.87 -35.59
CA PRO A 278 45.19 -24.39 -34.32
C PRO A 278 46.06 -23.95 -33.13
N SER A 279 45.43 -23.48 -32.03
CA SER A 279 46.10 -23.34 -30.71
C SER A 279 45.05 -23.04 -29.64
N SER A 280 44.76 -24.01 -28.77
CA SER A 280 45.14 -24.02 -27.34
C SER A 280 44.32 -23.09 -26.42
N LEU A 281 43.36 -23.71 -25.72
CA LEU A 281 43.30 -23.72 -24.25
C LEU A 281 43.53 -22.38 -23.53
N ASP A 282 42.45 -21.63 -23.31
CA ASP A 282 42.26 -20.86 -22.07
C ASP A 282 40.75 -20.60 -21.84
N GLU A 283 40.12 -21.46 -21.05
CA GLU A 283 38.73 -21.33 -20.60
C GLU A 283 38.65 -20.36 -19.41
N THR A 284 38.47 -19.07 -19.67
CA THR A 284 37.86 -18.14 -18.70
C THR A 284 36.97 -17.13 -19.43
N LEU A 285 35.90 -17.62 -20.04
CA LEU A 285 34.81 -16.76 -20.51
C LEU A 285 34.02 -16.24 -19.31
N ALA A 286 34.34 -15.02 -18.93
CA ALA A 286 33.43 -14.12 -18.24
C ALA A 286 32.16 -13.96 -19.10
N SER A 287 31.13 -14.76 -18.78
CA SER A 287 29.80 -14.57 -19.30
C SER A 287 29.23 -13.28 -18.70
N SER A 288 29.44 -12.17 -19.40
CA SER A 288 28.72 -10.92 -19.17
C SER A 288 27.23 -11.19 -19.41
N TYR A 289 26.51 -11.27 -18.31
CA TYR A 289 25.08 -11.57 -18.23
C TYR A 289 24.32 -10.40 -18.88
N THR A 290 23.90 -10.55 -20.14
CA THR A 290 23.01 -9.60 -20.84
C THR A 290 21.58 -9.78 -20.34
N VAL A 291 21.28 -9.29 -19.13
CA VAL A 291 19.93 -9.33 -18.52
C VAL A 291 18.95 -8.38 -19.21
N ASP A 292 19.45 -7.37 -19.92
CA ASP A 292 18.60 -6.30 -20.43
C ASP A 292 17.80 -6.69 -21.70
N SER A 293 18.14 -7.80 -22.38
CA SER A 293 17.44 -8.22 -23.60
C SER A 293 16.27 -9.19 -23.36
N GLU A 294 16.17 -9.78 -22.17
CA GLU A 294 15.09 -10.74 -21.83
C GLU A 294 13.79 -10.04 -21.39
N LEU A 295 13.90 -8.80 -20.89
CA LEU A 295 12.77 -7.99 -20.45
C LEU A 295 11.81 -7.60 -21.60
N ASP A 296 12.34 -7.34 -22.80
CA ASP A 296 11.50 -6.94 -23.95
C ASP A 296 10.74 -8.14 -24.56
N LEU A 297 11.30 -9.35 -24.51
CA LEU A 297 10.62 -10.57 -24.98
C LEU A 297 9.59 -11.10 -23.97
N MET A 298 9.75 -10.84 -22.67
CA MET A 298 8.74 -11.19 -21.67
C MET A 298 7.47 -10.33 -21.75
N GLN A 299 7.50 -9.21 -22.47
CA GLN A 299 6.38 -8.27 -22.53
C GLN A 299 5.17 -8.80 -23.32
N GLU A 300 5.37 -9.78 -24.21
CA GLU A 300 4.30 -10.46 -24.98
C GLU A 300 3.72 -11.71 -24.28
N ALA A 301 4.30 -12.15 -23.16
CA ALA A 301 3.92 -13.40 -22.48
C ALA A 301 2.98 -13.22 -21.27
N PHE A 302 2.49 -12.01 -21.00
CA PHE A 302 1.60 -11.78 -19.86
C PHE A 302 0.14 -12.10 -20.21
N ASP A 303 -0.34 -13.26 -19.73
CA ASP A 303 -1.73 -13.71 -19.90
C ASP A 303 -2.76 -12.84 -19.16
N ALA A 304 -2.32 -11.98 -18.24
CA ALA A 304 -3.24 -11.18 -17.44
C ALA A 304 -2.74 -9.76 -17.14
N SER A 305 -3.71 -8.85 -17.01
CA SER A 305 -3.49 -7.47 -16.59
C SER A 305 -4.38 -7.07 -15.41
N VAL A 306 -3.83 -6.21 -14.54
CA VAL A 306 -4.52 -5.61 -13.40
C VAL A 306 -4.37 -4.10 -13.44
N ASP A 307 -5.44 -3.38 -13.10
CA ASP A 307 -5.43 -1.93 -13.06
C ASP A 307 -5.17 -1.49 -11.61
N LEU A 308 -3.97 -1.02 -11.32
CA LEU A 308 -3.54 -0.63 -9.97
C LEU A 308 -3.71 0.88 -9.75
N ARG A 309 -4.42 1.24 -8.70
CA ARG A 309 -4.70 2.60 -8.24
C ARG A 309 -4.15 2.78 -6.82
N ILE A 310 -3.60 3.96 -6.54
CA ILE A 310 -3.12 4.34 -5.21
C ILE A 310 -4.00 5.47 -4.69
N GLY A 311 -4.66 5.27 -3.56
CA GLY A 311 -5.52 6.23 -2.89
C GLY A 311 -6.90 6.46 -3.52
N LEU A 312 -7.72 7.26 -2.85
CA LEU A 312 -9.09 7.61 -3.25
C LEU A 312 -9.16 8.95 -4.00
N TYR A 313 -8.79 8.94 -5.29
CA TYR A 313 -8.90 10.09 -6.19
C TYR A 313 -10.07 10.00 -7.17
N PRO A 314 -10.74 11.10 -7.54
CA PRO A 314 -11.83 11.06 -8.52
C PRO A 314 -11.36 10.42 -9.83
N ILE A 315 -12.14 9.45 -10.31
CA ILE A 315 -11.86 8.80 -11.60
C ILE A 315 -12.43 9.72 -12.67
N THR A 316 -11.56 10.36 -13.44
CA THR A 316 -11.96 11.27 -14.53
C THR A 316 -12.63 10.53 -15.68
N THR A 317 -12.23 9.28 -15.90
CA THR A 317 -12.89 8.35 -16.81
C THR A 317 -13.91 7.54 -16.03
N LYS A 318 -15.19 7.93 -16.10
CA LYS A 318 -16.29 7.01 -15.77
C LYS A 318 -16.15 5.82 -16.72
N ARG A 319 -15.42 4.80 -16.30
CA ARG A 319 -15.45 3.50 -16.95
C ARG A 319 -16.88 3.04 -16.73
N ASP A 320 -17.67 2.97 -17.80
CA ASP A 320 -19.02 2.44 -17.72
C ASP A 320 -18.90 0.96 -17.33
N LEU A 321 -18.92 0.72 -16.01
CA LEU A 321 -18.97 -0.60 -15.37
C LEU A 321 -20.23 -1.38 -15.79
N SER A 322 -21.19 -0.70 -16.42
CA SER A 322 -22.38 -1.25 -17.05
C SER A 322 -22.08 -1.94 -18.38
N THR A 323 -21.01 -1.57 -19.09
CA THR A 323 -20.60 -2.25 -20.32
C THR A 323 -19.74 -3.46 -19.94
N PRO A 324 -20.16 -4.70 -20.26
CA PRO A 324 -19.31 -5.87 -20.08
C PRO A 324 -18.14 -5.78 -21.08
N ALA A 325 -17.09 -5.05 -20.73
CA ALA A 325 -15.86 -5.03 -21.48
C ALA A 325 -15.31 -6.47 -21.54
N ALA A 326 -14.94 -6.90 -22.74
CA ALA A 326 -14.51 -8.27 -23.07
C ALA A 326 -13.23 -8.74 -22.34
N SER A 327 -12.66 -7.92 -21.45
CA SER A 327 -11.61 -8.31 -20.50
C SER A 327 -11.94 -7.74 -19.13
N SER A 328 -12.37 -8.60 -18.20
CA SER A 328 -12.59 -8.25 -16.80
C SER A 328 -11.25 -8.04 -16.11
N THR A 329 -10.62 -6.88 -16.32
CA THR A 329 -9.40 -6.51 -15.60
C THR A 329 -9.74 -6.25 -14.14
N LEU A 330 -9.01 -6.89 -13.22
CA LEU A 330 -9.16 -6.67 -11.78
C LEU A 330 -8.71 -5.24 -11.46
N LEU A 331 -9.58 -4.45 -10.82
CA LEU A 331 -9.25 -3.13 -10.29
C LEU A 331 -8.69 -3.28 -8.88
N VAL A 332 -7.44 -2.87 -8.67
CA VAL A 332 -6.77 -2.93 -7.37
C VAL A 332 -6.60 -1.51 -6.82
N THR A 333 -7.20 -1.20 -5.67
CA THR A 333 -7.04 0.10 -5.01
C THR A 333 -6.23 -0.05 -3.72
N LEU A 334 -5.03 0.52 -3.68
CA LEU A 334 -4.16 0.57 -2.52
C LEU A 334 -4.53 1.77 -1.65
N LEU A 335 -5.04 1.52 -0.44
CA LEU A 335 -5.53 2.50 0.51
C LEU A 335 -4.54 2.68 1.67
N SER A 336 -4.53 3.88 2.23
CA SER A 336 -3.74 4.24 3.41
C SER A 336 -4.59 4.95 4.48
N ALA A 337 -4.02 5.26 5.64
CA ALA A 337 -4.73 6.03 6.68
C ALA A 337 -5.18 7.43 6.19
N SER A 338 -4.53 8.01 5.19
CA SER A 338 -4.96 9.32 4.64
C SER A 338 -6.24 9.22 3.81
N ASP A 339 -6.62 8.01 3.37
CA ASP A 339 -7.80 7.72 2.57
C ASP A 339 -9.05 7.43 3.42
N SER A 340 -8.94 7.34 4.74
CA SER A 340 -10.07 7.03 5.62
C SER A 340 -10.79 8.28 6.13
N GLU A 341 -10.62 8.61 7.41
CA GLU A 341 -11.33 9.69 8.10
C GLU A 341 -10.95 11.06 7.54
N THR A 342 -9.68 11.27 7.22
CA THR A 342 -9.17 12.55 6.68
C THR A 342 -9.75 12.84 5.31
N ARG A 343 -9.77 11.84 4.41
CA ARG A 343 -10.36 11.99 3.08
C ARG A 343 -11.87 12.17 3.15
N PHE A 344 -12.57 11.38 3.96
CA PHE A 344 -14.00 11.53 4.20
C PHE A 344 -14.32 12.95 4.69
N THR A 345 -13.63 13.41 5.74
CA THR A 345 -13.83 14.74 6.32
C THR A 345 -13.55 15.84 5.31
N SER A 346 -12.52 15.68 4.46
CA SER A 346 -12.21 16.62 3.38
C SER A 346 -13.34 16.74 2.35
N ILE A 347 -13.87 15.60 1.89
CA ILE A 347 -14.97 15.54 0.93
C ILE A 347 -16.24 16.16 1.53
N ILE A 348 -16.60 15.76 2.76
CA ILE A 348 -17.79 16.28 3.44
C ILE A 348 -17.65 17.77 3.76
N SER A 349 -16.47 18.23 4.17
CA SER A 349 -16.22 19.66 4.37
C SER A 349 -16.40 20.46 3.07
N THR A 350 -15.96 19.89 1.94
CA THR A 350 -16.13 20.51 0.61
C THR A 350 -17.61 20.56 0.21
N LEU A 351 -18.36 19.48 0.45
CA LEU A 351 -19.81 19.43 0.27
C LEU A 351 -20.52 20.49 1.10
N ILE A 352 -20.21 20.56 2.40
CA ILE A 352 -20.81 21.54 3.32
C ILE A 352 -20.48 22.97 2.89
N ARG A 353 -19.24 23.26 2.48
CA ARG A 353 -18.87 24.60 1.96
C ARG A 353 -19.65 24.95 0.69
N ARG A 354 -19.76 24.02 -0.26
CA ARG A 354 -20.55 24.19 -1.49
C ARG A 354 -22.00 24.48 -1.16
N LEU A 355 -22.61 23.68 -0.29
CA LEU A 355 -23.99 23.86 0.15
C LEU A 355 -24.18 25.19 0.88
N THR A 356 -23.25 25.56 1.75
CA THR A 356 -23.27 26.84 2.46
C THR A 356 -23.21 28.01 1.49
N HIS A 357 -22.33 27.97 0.49
CA HIS A 357 -22.24 28.99 -0.55
C HIS A 357 -23.55 29.11 -1.35
N ILE A 358 -24.18 27.98 -1.72
CA ILE A 358 -25.49 27.96 -2.38
C ILE A 358 -26.55 28.60 -1.49
N TYR A 359 -26.59 28.26 -0.20
CA TYR A 359 -27.54 28.84 0.76
C TYR A 359 -27.35 30.36 0.90
N PHE A 360 -26.11 30.85 1.01
CA PHE A 360 -25.84 32.28 1.07
C PHE A 360 -26.26 33.01 -0.21
N SER A 361 -25.81 32.52 -1.37
CA SER A 361 -26.03 33.18 -2.67
C SER A 361 -27.47 33.13 -3.15
N GLN A 362 -28.20 32.05 -2.89
CA GLN A 362 -29.56 31.85 -3.42
C GLN A 362 -30.67 32.20 -2.43
N ILE A 363 -30.39 32.19 -1.12
CA ILE A 363 -31.42 32.41 -0.10
C ILE A 363 -31.11 33.65 0.73
N LEU A 364 -29.96 33.71 1.40
CA LEU A 364 -29.71 34.79 2.36
C LEU A 364 -29.51 36.14 1.70
N ILE A 365 -28.61 36.25 0.72
CA ILE A 365 -28.31 37.52 0.04
C ILE A 365 -29.56 38.09 -0.66
N PRO A 366 -30.31 37.31 -1.48
CA PRO A 366 -31.52 37.82 -2.12
C PRO A 366 -32.61 38.26 -1.14
N ASP A 367 -32.78 37.57 -0.01
CA ASP A 367 -33.74 37.97 1.03
C ASP A 367 -33.33 39.29 1.71
N ILE A 368 -32.02 39.49 1.93
CA ILE A 368 -31.48 40.75 2.47
C ILE A 368 -31.70 41.88 1.47
N ASP A 369 -31.33 41.68 0.20
CA ASP A 369 -31.47 42.69 -0.84
C ASP A 369 -32.94 43.06 -1.09
N SER A 370 -33.84 42.07 -1.07
CA SER A 370 -35.28 42.29 -1.17
C SER A 370 -35.82 43.08 0.03
N ALA A 371 -35.35 42.78 1.24
CA ALA A 371 -35.75 43.54 2.42
C ALA A 371 -35.22 45.00 2.38
N CYS A 372 -33.99 45.21 1.89
CA CYS A 372 -33.38 46.52 1.76
C CYS A 372 -34.03 47.39 0.68
N THR A 373 -34.44 46.78 -0.45
CA THR A 373 -35.04 47.51 -1.58
C THR A 373 -36.52 47.84 -1.36
N TRP A 374 -37.26 46.99 -0.65
CA TRP A 374 -38.72 47.11 -0.58
C TRP A 374 -39.23 48.02 0.55
N SER A 375 -38.41 48.30 1.57
CA SER A 375 -38.88 49.01 2.75
C SER A 375 -38.31 50.44 2.88
N LYS A 376 -39.20 51.45 2.78
CA LYS A 376 -39.04 52.72 3.54
C LYS A 376 -39.27 52.51 5.06
N ARG A 377 -39.69 51.31 5.48
CA ARG A 377 -39.91 50.92 6.88
C ARG A 377 -38.64 50.27 7.48
N ARG A 378 -38.44 50.41 8.79
CA ARG A 378 -37.30 49.84 9.51
C ARG A 378 -37.20 48.32 9.28
N PHE A 379 -36.01 47.91 8.85
CA PHE A 379 -35.55 46.53 8.76
C PHE A 379 -35.83 45.76 10.06
N SER A 380 -36.54 44.62 9.98
CA SER A 380 -36.84 43.77 11.13
C SER A 380 -36.15 42.41 11.00
N ALA A 381 -35.03 42.25 11.71
CA ALA A 381 -34.24 41.01 11.72
C ALA A 381 -35.05 39.78 12.17
N SER A 382 -36.08 39.96 13.00
CA SER A 382 -36.93 38.86 13.49
C SER A 382 -37.80 38.23 12.40
N THR A 383 -38.22 39.02 11.40
CA THR A 383 -39.05 38.54 10.28
C THR A 383 -38.20 37.70 9.32
N LEU A 384 -37.01 38.18 8.97
CA LEU A 384 -36.04 37.43 8.17
C LEU A 384 -35.63 36.13 8.87
N ARG A 385 -35.38 36.17 10.18
CA ARG A 385 -35.01 34.98 10.95
C ARG A 385 -36.07 33.88 10.87
N LYS A 386 -37.36 34.21 10.98
CA LYS A 386 -38.44 33.21 10.85
C LYS A 386 -38.44 32.58 9.45
N SER A 387 -38.36 33.39 8.40
CA SER A 387 -38.24 32.92 7.01
C SER A 387 -37.03 32.00 6.82
N TRP A 388 -35.85 32.43 7.30
CA TRP A 388 -34.61 31.68 7.19
C TRP A 388 -34.62 30.37 7.96
N VAL A 389 -35.28 30.29 9.12
CA VAL A 389 -35.39 29.01 9.86
C VAL A 389 -36.16 27.99 9.03
N SER A 390 -37.29 28.36 8.43
CA SER A 390 -38.08 27.47 7.56
C SER A 390 -37.31 27.08 6.30
N LYS A 391 -36.66 28.04 5.62
CA LYS A 391 -35.83 27.78 4.43
C LYS A 391 -34.61 26.91 4.76
N ARG A 392 -33.99 27.11 5.93
CA ARG A 392 -32.87 26.29 6.41
C ARG A 392 -33.30 24.85 6.63
N GLN A 393 -34.46 24.59 7.24
CA GLN A 393 -34.95 23.22 7.44
C GLN A 393 -35.09 22.47 6.11
N LEU A 394 -35.73 23.10 5.12
CA LEU A 394 -35.88 22.55 3.77
C LEU A 394 -34.53 22.38 3.06
N PHE A 395 -33.58 23.27 3.32
CA PHE A 395 -32.23 23.14 2.77
C PHE A 395 -31.47 21.98 3.42
N THR A 396 -31.53 21.83 4.74
CA THR A 396 -30.85 20.76 5.47
C THR A 396 -31.46 19.39 5.20
N SER A 397 -32.77 19.31 4.91
CA SER A 397 -33.41 18.05 4.54
C SER A 397 -32.95 17.49 3.20
N ARG A 398 -32.27 18.31 2.36
CA ARG A 398 -31.62 17.85 1.11
C ARG A 398 -30.28 17.15 1.35
N LEU A 399 -29.68 17.30 2.54
CA LEU A 399 -28.48 16.58 2.92
C LEU A 399 -28.90 15.25 3.55
N ASP A 400 -29.23 14.29 2.70
CA ASP A 400 -29.55 12.92 3.10
C ASP A 400 -28.36 11.97 2.86
N VAL A 401 -28.54 10.71 3.25
CA VAL A 401 -27.51 9.67 3.08
C VAL A 401 -27.21 9.42 1.59
N ALA A 402 -28.22 9.57 0.72
CA ALA A 402 -28.07 9.35 -0.71
C ALA A 402 -27.18 10.44 -1.36
N GLU A 403 -27.36 11.70 -0.99
CA GLU A 403 -26.53 12.81 -1.46
C GLU A 403 -25.09 12.69 -0.97
N VAL A 404 -24.91 12.22 0.27
CA VAL A 404 -23.57 11.93 0.80
C VAL A 404 -22.92 10.79 0.01
N ASN A 405 -23.61 9.66 -0.20
CA ASN A 405 -23.11 8.55 -1.02
C ASN A 405 -22.73 9.02 -2.43
N ARG A 406 -23.62 9.74 -3.11
CA ARG A 406 -23.39 10.27 -4.46
C ARG A 406 -22.17 11.19 -4.53
N THR A 407 -22.01 12.04 -3.52
CA THR A 407 -20.86 12.94 -3.43
C THR A 407 -19.56 12.16 -3.21
N LEU A 408 -19.56 11.18 -2.31
CA LEU A 408 -18.41 10.33 -2.06
C LEU A 408 -18.01 9.55 -3.32
N GLU A 409 -18.97 8.91 -4.00
CA GLU A 409 -18.73 8.21 -5.27
C GLU A 409 -18.16 9.13 -6.35
N THR A 410 -18.71 10.34 -6.50
CA THR A 410 -18.24 11.34 -7.49
C THR A 410 -16.80 11.77 -7.20
N GLU A 411 -16.42 11.88 -5.94
CA GLU A 411 -15.07 12.21 -5.49
C GLU A 411 -14.11 11.00 -5.49
N GLY A 412 -14.57 9.85 -6.03
CA GLY A 412 -13.81 8.62 -6.16
C GLY A 412 -13.58 7.88 -4.84
N TYR A 413 -14.42 8.14 -3.83
CA TYR A 413 -14.43 7.36 -2.59
C TYR A 413 -14.82 5.91 -2.90
N MET A 414 -14.30 4.99 -2.09
CA MET A 414 -14.50 3.56 -2.27
C MET A 414 -15.98 3.17 -2.06
N GLY A 415 -16.45 2.25 -2.90
CA GLY A 415 -17.75 1.59 -2.74
C GLY A 415 -17.78 0.63 -1.55
N GLU A 416 -18.95 0.08 -1.27
CA GLU A 416 -19.16 -0.86 -0.18
C GLU A 416 -18.65 -2.27 -0.55
N PRO A 417 -17.61 -2.80 0.12
CA PRO A 417 -17.11 -4.13 -0.19
C PRO A 417 -18.08 -5.21 0.28
N ASP A 418 -18.18 -6.29 -0.48
CA ASP A 418 -19.02 -7.44 -0.12
C ASP A 418 -18.39 -8.21 1.06
N LEU A 419 -17.05 -8.35 1.04
CA LEU A 419 -16.25 -9.09 2.02
C LEU A 419 -15.02 -8.27 2.42
N LEU A 420 -14.79 -8.10 3.72
CA LEU A 420 -13.61 -7.46 4.29
C LEU A 420 -12.80 -8.49 5.09
N VAL A 421 -11.58 -8.77 4.63
CA VAL A 421 -10.63 -9.70 5.24
C VAL A 421 -9.62 -8.92 6.09
N ILE A 422 -9.51 -9.25 7.37
CA ILE A 422 -8.47 -8.69 8.25
C ILE A 422 -7.34 -9.71 8.34
N HIS A 423 -6.19 -9.41 7.74
CA HIS A 423 -5.01 -10.27 7.75
C HIS A 423 -3.90 -9.70 8.62
N GLY A 424 -3.39 -10.51 9.54
CA GLY A 424 -2.26 -10.19 10.42
C GLY A 424 -2.56 -10.35 11.90
N THR A 425 -1.53 -10.17 12.75
CA THR A 425 -1.69 -10.36 14.20
C THR A 425 -2.30 -9.16 14.89
N ILE A 426 -3.30 -9.46 15.70
CA ILE A 426 -3.84 -8.58 16.70
C ILE A 426 -3.08 -8.85 18.00
N ARG A 427 -2.07 -8.02 18.31
CA ARG A 427 -1.29 -8.16 19.55
C ARG A 427 -2.12 -8.04 20.83
N SER A 428 -3.32 -7.45 20.75
CA SER A 428 -4.15 -7.13 21.91
C SER A 428 -5.40 -8.01 22.07
N GLY A 429 -5.64 -9.01 21.20
CA GLY A 429 -6.90 -9.76 21.18
C GLY A 429 -8.14 -8.92 20.79
N VAL A 430 -7.96 -7.61 20.53
CA VAL A 430 -9.06 -6.70 20.13
C VAL A 430 -9.17 -6.62 18.62
N ARG A 431 -10.29 -7.13 18.08
CA ARG A 431 -10.61 -7.05 16.65
C ARG A 431 -10.86 -5.59 16.24
N MET A 432 -10.03 -5.06 15.35
CA MET A 432 -10.07 -3.66 14.92
C MET A 432 -9.95 -3.54 13.40
N LEU A 433 -10.51 -2.48 12.83
CA LEU A 433 -10.40 -2.15 11.41
C LEU A 433 -9.14 -1.33 11.07
N TYR A 434 -8.29 -1.03 12.05
CA TYR A 434 -7.01 -0.31 11.87
C TYR A 434 -7.11 1.04 11.15
N GLY A 435 -8.28 1.68 11.21
CA GLY A 435 -8.56 2.94 10.51
C GLY A 435 -9.02 2.77 9.06
N PHE A 436 -9.42 1.57 8.63
CA PHE A 436 -10.08 1.35 7.35
C PHE A 436 -11.29 2.30 7.20
N PRO A 437 -11.56 2.84 5.99
CA PRO A 437 -12.69 3.73 5.75
C PRO A 437 -14.01 3.19 6.33
N ALA A 438 -14.62 3.89 7.28
CA ALA A 438 -15.77 3.38 8.01
C ALA A 438 -17.09 3.44 7.23
N TRP A 439 -17.26 4.48 6.40
CA TRP A 439 -18.49 4.69 5.62
C TRP A 439 -18.91 3.51 4.73
N PRO A 440 -18.01 2.83 4.01
CA PRO A 440 -18.38 1.71 3.15
C PRO A 440 -18.63 0.38 3.88
N VAL A 441 -18.38 0.26 5.19
CA VAL A 441 -18.43 -1.05 5.92
C VAL A 441 -19.77 -1.28 6.62
N ARG A 442 -20.89 -0.84 6.02
CA ARG A 442 -22.21 -0.87 6.69
C ARG A 442 -22.83 -2.27 6.66
N LEU A 443 -22.66 -2.97 5.55
CA LEU A 443 -23.25 -4.27 5.24
C LEU A 443 -22.17 -5.28 4.80
N SER A 444 -20.90 -4.88 4.79
CA SER A 444 -19.77 -5.74 4.45
C SER A 444 -19.62 -6.89 5.44
N ASP A 445 -19.45 -8.12 4.94
CA ASP A 445 -19.13 -9.25 5.80
C ASP A 445 -17.68 -9.18 6.29
N LEU A 446 -17.48 -9.43 7.59
CA LEU A 446 -16.14 -9.41 8.20
C LEU A 446 -15.57 -10.83 8.34
N PHE A 447 -14.43 -11.06 7.69
CA PHE A 447 -13.62 -12.25 7.87
C PHE A 447 -12.36 -11.93 8.68
N TYR A 448 -12.17 -12.70 9.74
CA TYR A 448 -10.97 -12.68 10.56
C TYR A 448 -10.76 -14.11 11.07
N ASP A 449 -9.50 -14.56 11.05
CA ASP A 449 -9.11 -15.90 11.50
C ASP A 449 -7.99 -15.77 12.55
N ASP A 450 -8.34 -16.10 13.80
CA ASP A 450 -7.43 -16.10 14.95
C ASP A 450 -6.27 -17.09 14.79
N SER A 451 -6.42 -18.10 13.93
CA SER A 451 -5.38 -19.12 13.68
C SER A 451 -4.30 -18.65 12.70
N ILE A 452 -4.47 -17.49 12.05
CA ILE A 452 -3.47 -16.93 11.14
C ILE A 452 -2.24 -16.52 11.93
N GLN A 453 -1.14 -17.23 11.68
CA GLN A 453 0.17 -16.85 12.19
C GLN A 453 0.62 -15.58 11.46
N SER A 454 0.88 -14.48 12.17
CA SER A 454 1.37 -13.22 11.56
C SER A 454 2.65 -13.35 10.75
N ARG A 455 3.42 -14.39 11.04
CA ARG A 455 4.69 -14.68 10.39
C ARG A 455 4.48 -15.31 9.01
N ARG A 456 3.34 -15.96 8.79
CA ARG A 456 2.95 -16.53 7.50
C ARG A 456 2.49 -15.39 6.60
N GLY A 457 2.84 -15.47 5.32
CA GLY A 457 2.27 -14.59 4.32
C GLY A 457 0.84 -14.97 4.01
N TYR A 458 0.11 -14.08 3.35
CA TYR A 458 -1.23 -14.38 2.87
C TYR A 458 -1.18 -15.47 1.78
N ASP A 459 -2.07 -16.46 1.84
CA ASP A 459 -2.09 -17.55 0.88
C ASP A 459 -3.49 -18.09 0.54
N GLY A 460 -3.50 -19.12 -0.31
CA GLY A 460 -4.72 -19.74 -0.82
C GLY A 460 -5.61 -20.32 0.29
N GLN A 461 -5.03 -20.82 1.39
CA GLN A 461 -5.81 -21.39 2.48
C GLN A 461 -6.62 -20.33 3.19
N ASP A 462 -5.99 -19.19 3.49
CA ASP A 462 -6.65 -18.04 4.13
C ASP A 462 -7.75 -17.47 3.22
N PHE A 463 -7.47 -17.39 1.92
CA PHE A 463 -8.42 -16.92 0.92
C PHE A 463 -9.64 -17.85 0.78
N VAL A 464 -9.44 -19.16 0.65
CA VAL A 464 -10.53 -20.15 0.55
C VAL A 464 -11.37 -20.17 1.83
N LYS A 465 -10.75 -20.07 3.02
CA LYS A 465 -11.50 -19.94 4.28
C LYS A 465 -12.39 -18.70 4.28
N ALA A 466 -11.90 -17.57 3.79
CA ALA A 466 -12.66 -16.34 3.69
C ALA A 466 -13.87 -16.49 2.75
N LEU A 467 -13.64 -17.02 1.56
CA LEU A 467 -14.69 -17.26 0.57
C LEU A 467 -15.73 -18.28 1.04
N ARG A 468 -15.30 -19.35 1.72
CA ARG A 468 -16.19 -20.36 2.31
C ARG A 468 -17.05 -19.75 3.42
N LYS A 469 -16.48 -18.87 4.25
CA LYS A 469 -17.26 -18.17 5.27
C LYS A 469 -18.30 -17.26 4.62
N PHE A 470 -17.91 -16.51 3.59
CA PHE A 470 -18.80 -15.64 2.82
C PHE A 470 -19.89 -16.42 2.06
N GLY A 471 -19.60 -17.62 1.57
CA GLY A 471 -20.61 -18.50 0.95
C GLY A 471 -21.71 -18.94 1.91
N LYS A 472 -21.46 -18.90 3.22
CA LYS A 472 -22.42 -19.27 4.26
C LYS A 472 -23.19 -18.08 4.84
N THR A 473 -22.81 -16.84 4.52
CA THR A 473 -23.49 -15.66 5.07
C THR A 473 -24.83 -15.41 4.39
N GLN A 474 -25.81 -15.02 5.19
CA GLN A 474 -27.13 -14.62 4.71
C GLN A 474 -27.37 -13.16 5.09
N HIS A 475 -27.61 -12.32 4.10
CA HIS A 475 -27.90 -10.91 4.32
C HIS A 475 -29.41 -10.69 4.40
N ARG A 476 -29.87 -10.28 5.59
CA ARG A 476 -31.29 -9.98 5.81
C ARG A 476 -31.64 -8.49 5.76
N TYR A 477 -30.63 -7.62 5.77
CA TYR A 477 -30.79 -6.16 5.66
C TYR A 477 -31.84 -5.58 6.64
N GLY A 478 -31.90 -6.13 7.85
CA GLY A 478 -32.83 -5.70 8.91
C GLY A 478 -34.27 -6.25 8.82
N ARG A 479 -34.58 -7.10 7.84
CA ARG A 479 -35.84 -7.87 7.75
C ARG A 479 -35.67 -9.24 8.40
#